data_AF-A0A939X2H5-F1
#
_entry.id   AF-A0A939X2H5-F1
#
_cell.length_a   1.000
_cell.length_b   1.000
_cell.length_c   1.000
_cell.angle_alpha   90.00
_cell.angle_beta   90.00
_cell.angle_gamma   90.00
#
_symmetry.space_group_name_H-M   'P 1'
#
loop_
_entity.id
_entity.type
_entity.pdbx_description
1 polymer ?
#
loop_
_entity_poly.entity_id
_entity_poly.type
_entity_poly.pdbx_seq_one_letter_code
_entity_poly.pdbx_strand_id
1 'polypeptide(L)'
;MKFICKLFPLVLLITAFALTACGGGGGGGGGGAAPSTTDSSSTNTSTTTSTSTTTPTTTTTPTSTTTTTTTTTPTPTPAPTYFGTKAPTEAKAVGDIVFSDGSATPYSNGLTLTNEQKSAAIAYIFYKGTECSNDGSTRILGVGLKCSASTIRWCRWSSDSDCANAYNTNITTIQCIPSGSADAYTFTGDKDGSDNFSQIAAFLAGDNDTGTAGNYPAFEYAKNYGSTNGCTGAYANGWYLPSNAELYHIWKLRVNIDAAVALSGLTDTFKNKHFFSSSQNDSVNIYTNALYCGNGRPIVPDGKKCYNYVCAVRAF
;
A
#
# COMPACT_ATOMS: atom_id res chain seq x y z
N MET A 1 -12.73 -44.14 -8.15
CA MET A 1 -13.62 -43.76 -7.04
C MET A 1 -14.66 -42.78 -7.59
N LYS A 2 -15.93 -43.16 -7.56
CA LYS A 2 -17.06 -42.36 -8.07
C LYS A 2 -17.49 -41.38 -6.98
N PHE A 3 -17.33 -40.07 -7.21
CA PHE A 3 -17.95 -39.06 -6.34
C PHE A 3 -19.25 -38.57 -6.94
N ILE A 4 -20.31 -38.79 -6.17
CA ILE A 4 -21.70 -38.50 -6.46
C ILE A 4 -21.90 -36.98 -6.42
N CYS A 5 -22.28 -36.42 -7.57
CA CYS A 5 -22.68 -35.03 -7.74
C CYS A 5 -24.07 -34.84 -7.11
N LYS A 6 -24.15 -34.19 -5.95
CA LYS A 6 -25.43 -33.82 -5.33
C LYS A 6 -25.95 -32.54 -5.97
N LEU A 7 -26.92 -32.70 -6.86
CA LEU A 7 -27.75 -31.65 -7.43
C LEU A 7 -28.70 -31.14 -6.34
N PHE A 8 -28.53 -29.89 -5.87
CA PHE A 8 -29.50 -29.22 -5.00
C PHE A 8 -30.43 -28.35 -5.86
N PRO A 9 -31.76 -28.52 -5.79
CA PRO A 9 -32.69 -27.64 -6.49
C PRO A 9 -32.78 -26.29 -5.78
N LEU A 10 -32.51 -25.23 -6.53
CA LEU A 10 -32.68 -23.83 -6.16
C LEU A 10 -34.19 -23.52 -6.07
N VAL A 11 -34.71 -23.42 -4.85
CA VAL A 11 -36.07 -22.92 -4.59
C VAL A 11 -36.00 -21.40 -4.50
N LEU A 12 -36.59 -20.74 -5.50
CA LEU A 12 -36.74 -19.28 -5.55
C LEU A 12 -37.97 -18.89 -4.70
N LEU A 13 -37.76 -18.42 -3.48
CA LEU A 13 -38.81 -17.84 -2.64
C LEU A 13 -38.80 -16.32 -2.80
N ILE A 14 -39.78 -15.79 -3.54
CA ILE A 14 -40.04 -14.35 -3.65
C ILE A 14 -40.95 -13.98 -2.48
N THR A 15 -40.40 -13.30 -1.46
CA THR A 15 -41.19 -12.69 -0.38
C THR A 15 -41.09 -11.19 -0.48
N ALA A 16 -42.18 -10.56 -0.91
CA ALA A 16 -42.39 -9.12 -0.80
C ALA A 16 -42.65 -8.78 0.68
N PHE A 17 -41.88 -7.85 1.25
CA PHE A 17 -42.22 -7.19 2.51
C PHE A 17 -42.36 -5.70 2.28
N ALA A 18 -43.58 -5.22 2.51
CA ALA A 18 -43.95 -3.82 2.60
C ALA A 18 -43.58 -3.26 3.98
N LEU A 19 -43.41 -1.93 4.00
CA LEU A 19 -42.97 -1.08 5.11
C LEU A 19 -43.79 -1.22 6.40
N THR A 20 -43.10 -1.05 7.54
CA THR A 20 -43.64 -0.34 8.70
C THR A 20 -42.53 0.46 9.37
N ALA A 21 -42.70 1.79 9.37
CA ALA A 21 -41.93 2.76 10.13
C ALA A 21 -42.66 3.05 11.45
N CYS A 22 -41.93 3.02 12.56
CA CYS A 22 -42.26 3.54 13.90
C CYS A 22 -40.91 3.56 14.64
N GLY A 23 -40.36 4.62 15.23
CA GLY A 23 -40.96 5.69 16.02
C GLY A 23 -40.54 5.50 17.50
N GLY A 24 -39.69 6.38 18.03
CA GLY A 24 -39.34 6.51 19.47
C GLY A 24 -37.94 5.97 19.85
N GLY A 25 -37.10 6.58 20.70
CA GLY A 25 -37.24 7.71 21.63
C GLY A 25 -36.73 7.33 23.04
N GLY A 26 -35.81 8.12 23.62
CA GLY A 26 -35.39 8.10 25.05
C GLY A 26 -34.05 7.36 25.33
N GLY A 27 -33.14 7.76 26.21
CA GLY A 27 -33.11 8.80 27.26
C GLY A 27 -32.53 8.25 28.58
N GLY A 28 -31.50 8.90 29.15
CA GLY A 28 -30.98 8.70 30.54
C GLY A 28 -29.68 7.88 30.65
N GLY A 29 -28.68 8.16 31.49
CA GLY A 29 -28.53 9.10 32.61
C GLY A 29 -27.89 8.40 33.83
N GLY A 30 -26.80 8.95 34.39
CA GLY A 30 -26.21 8.60 35.72
C GLY A 30 -25.06 7.57 35.68
N GLY A 31 -23.92 7.70 36.36
CA GLY A 31 -23.55 8.53 37.51
C GLY A 31 -23.31 7.65 38.76
N GLY A 32 -22.11 7.71 39.35
CA GLY A 32 -21.79 7.13 40.68
C GLY A 32 -20.68 6.07 40.62
N ALA A 33 -19.43 6.40 40.94
CA ALA A 33 -18.84 6.56 42.28
C ALA A 33 -18.40 5.23 42.93
N ALA A 34 -17.11 5.20 43.29
CA ALA A 34 -16.44 4.18 44.08
C ALA A 34 -17.06 4.01 45.48
N PRO A 35 -16.69 2.96 46.22
CA PRO A 35 -15.64 3.20 47.22
C PRO A 35 -14.62 2.07 47.42
N SER A 36 -13.53 2.50 48.06
CA SER A 36 -12.37 1.82 48.65
C SER A 36 -12.69 0.78 49.72
N THR A 37 -11.76 -0.16 49.97
CA THR A 37 -10.88 -0.29 51.18
C THR A 37 -10.20 -1.67 51.21
N THR A 38 -8.86 -1.76 51.23
CA THR A 38 -7.97 -2.15 52.37
C THR A 38 -7.82 -3.68 52.48
N ASP A 39 -6.66 -4.34 52.60
CA ASP A 39 -5.52 -4.08 53.49
C ASP A 39 -4.22 -4.85 53.10
N SER A 40 -3.14 -4.32 53.68
CA SER A 40 -1.72 -4.64 53.90
C SER A 40 -1.12 -6.07 53.81
N SER A 41 0.17 -6.11 53.42
CA SER A 41 1.28 -6.90 54.01
C SER A 41 2.59 -6.61 53.23
N SER A 42 3.40 -5.64 53.65
CA SER A 42 4.69 -5.71 54.37
C SER A 42 5.91 -6.38 53.67
N THR A 43 6.94 -5.54 53.53
CA THR A 43 8.41 -5.77 53.68
C THR A 43 9.18 -6.67 52.71
N ASN A 44 10.11 -6.08 51.95
CA ASN A 44 11.53 -6.21 52.32
C ASN A 44 12.45 -5.12 51.74
N THR A 45 13.27 -4.59 52.64
CA THR A 45 14.33 -3.61 52.45
C THR A 45 15.59 -4.28 51.90
N SER A 46 16.29 -3.63 50.96
CA SER A 46 17.74 -3.80 50.79
C SER A 46 18.35 -2.61 50.06
N THR A 47 18.86 -1.69 50.87
CA THR A 47 19.83 -0.65 50.52
C THR A 47 21.22 -1.27 50.38
N THR A 48 21.90 -1.04 49.25
CA THR A 48 23.35 -1.24 49.13
C THR A 48 24.03 0.06 48.74
N THR A 49 24.53 0.73 49.77
CA THR A 49 25.53 1.79 49.73
C THR A 49 26.83 1.22 49.16
N SER A 50 27.33 1.79 48.07
CA SER A 50 28.69 1.50 47.56
C SER A 50 29.56 2.74 47.68
N THR A 51 30.57 2.58 48.52
CA THR A 51 31.54 3.56 49.00
C THR A 51 32.46 4.07 47.88
N SER A 52 32.62 5.38 47.80
CA SER A 52 33.61 6.07 46.96
C SER A 52 34.99 6.01 47.61
N THR A 53 35.91 5.27 46.99
CA THR A 53 37.33 5.22 47.37
C THR A 53 38.11 6.23 46.54
N THR A 54 38.67 7.25 47.19
CA THR A 54 39.58 8.24 46.59
C THR A 54 41.01 7.72 46.62
N THR A 55 41.63 7.55 45.45
CA THR A 55 43.06 7.21 45.28
C THR A 55 43.80 8.43 44.74
N PRO A 56 45.03 8.75 45.20
CA PRO A 56 45.70 10.00 44.89
C PRO A 56 46.25 10.06 43.47
N THR A 57 46.15 11.25 42.91
CA THR A 57 46.66 11.70 41.62
C THR A 57 48.19 11.76 41.61
N THR A 58 48.84 11.08 40.67
CA THR A 58 50.23 11.35 40.27
C THR A 58 50.22 12.09 38.94
N THR A 59 50.57 13.37 39.00
CA THR A 59 50.78 14.24 37.85
C THR A 59 52.11 13.89 37.19
N THR A 60 52.08 13.31 36.00
CA THR A 60 53.23 13.25 35.10
C THR A 60 52.93 14.07 33.85
N THR A 61 53.70 15.15 33.67
CA THR A 61 53.68 16.04 32.52
C THR A 61 54.20 15.29 31.28
N PRO A 62 53.39 15.09 30.21
CA PRO A 62 53.92 14.64 28.94
C PRO A 62 54.36 15.86 28.11
N THR A 63 55.62 15.83 27.71
CA THR A 63 56.26 16.74 26.76
C THR A 63 55.45 16.80 25.46
N SER A 64 55.02 18.01 25.08
CA SER A 64 54.35 18.26 23.80
C SER A 64 55.37 18.21 22.66
N THR A 65 55.37 17.11 21.91
CA THR A 65 56.10 17.03 20.63
C THR A 65 55.17 17.53 19.53
N THR A 66 55.49 18.69 18.96
CA THR A 66 54.74 19.31 17.87
C THR A 66 54.95 18.51 16.59
N THR A 67 54.06 17.56 16.29
CA THR A 67 54.02 16.91 14.97
C THR A 67 53.28 17.83 14.01
N THR A 68 54.02 18.43 13.07
CA THR A 68 53.46 19.21 11.96
C THR A 68 52.74 18.26 11.00
N THR A 69 51.44 18.07 11.20
CA THR A 69 50.59 17.35 10.24
C THR A 69 50.35 18.27 9.05
N THR A 70 50.96 17.95 7.91
CA THR A 70 50.63 18.55 6.62
C THR A 70 49.20 18.16 6.25
N THR A 71 48.25 19.07 6.47
CA THR A 71 46.87 18.93 6.03
C THR A 71 46.85 19.00 4.50
N THR A 72 46.83 17.85 3.84
CA THR A 72 46.49 17.78 2.43
C THR A 72 45.00 18.13 2.30
N THR A 73 44.70 19.24 1.63
CA THR A 73 43.33 19.59 1.27
C THR A 73 42.73 18.42 0.49
N PRO A 74 41.66 17.76 0.98
CA PRO A 74 41.06 16.67 0.25
C PRO A 74 40.52 17.21 -1.07
N THR A 75 40.96 16.60 -2.17
CA THR A 75 40.38 16.82 -3.50
C THR A 75 38.86 16.65 -3.38
N PRO A 76 38.03 17.64 -3.81
CA PRO A 76 36.59 17.53 -3.68
C PRO A 76 36.12 16.28 -4.40
N THR A 77 35.46 15.39 -3.67
CA THR A 77 34.81 14.21 -4.24
C THR A 77 33.80 14.69 -5.28
N PRO A 78 33.85 14.22 -6.55
CA PRO A 78 32.88 14.61 -7.55
C PRO A 78 31.47 14.29 -7.03
N ALA A 79 30.55 15.25 -7.17
CA ALA A 79 29.18 15.07 -6.72
C ALA A 79 28.58 13.82 -7.39
N PRO A 80 27.86 12.97 -6.64
CA PRO A 80 27.24 11.77 -7.21
C PRO A 80 26.32 12.18 -8.36
N THR A 81 26.48 11.54 -9.52
CA THR A 81 25.63 11.76 -10.69
C THR A 81 24.42 10.84 -10.58
N TYR A 82 23.23 11.44 -10.52
CA TYR A 82 21.95 10.75 -10.51
C TYR A 82 21.01 11.37 -11.57
N PHE A 83 19.95 10.67 -11.95
CA PHE A 83 19.09 11.09 -13.07
C PHE A 83 18.28 12.35 -12.80
N GLY A 84 17.71 12.47 -11.60
CA GLY A 84 16.79 13.55 -11.21
C GLY A 84 17.47 14.81 -10.68
N THR A 85 16.67 15.80 -10.32
CA THR A 85 17.13 17.02 -9.64
C THR A 85 17.18 16.87 -8.11
N LYS A 86 16.42 15.89 -7.58
CA LYS A 86 16.40 15.52 -6.16
C LYS A 86 17.26 14.30 -5.93
N ALA A 87 18.13 14.35 -4.93
CA ALA A 87 18.98 13.21 -4.58
C ALA A 87 18.17 11.99 -4.14
N PRO A 88 18.72 10.76 -4.22
CA PRO A 88 18.05 9.56 -3.73
C PRO A 88 17.60 9.66 -2.27
N THR A 89 18.40 10.31 -1.42
CA THR A 89 18.13 10.52 0.01
C THR A 89 17.15 11.64 0.31
N GLU A 90 16.82 12.48 -0.68
CA GLU A 90 15.87 13.58 -0.49
C GLU A 90 14.43 13.04 -0.40
N ALA A 91 13.64 13.61 0.51
CA ALA A 91 12.25 13.22 0.68
C ALA A 91 11.43 13.48 -0.59
N LYS A 92 10.64 12.49 -1.00
CA LYS A 92 9.78 12.59 -2.18
C LYS A 92 8.47 13.29 -1.85
N ALA A 93 7.88 13.95 -2.84
CA ALA A 93 6.65 14.72 -2.72
C ALA A 93 5.67 14.37 -3.85
N VAL A 94 4.38 14.60 -3.61
CA VAL A 94 3.35 14.43 -4.63
C VAL A 94 3.71 15.26 -5.86
N GLY A 95 3.69 14.64 -7.04
CA GLY A 95 4.15 15.26 -8.27
C GLY A 95 5.53 14.83 -8.75
N ASP A 96 6.33 14.17 -7.93
CA ASP A 96 7.66 13.73 -8.32
C ASP A 96 7.61 12.52 -9.28
N ILE A 97 8.40 12.59 -10.36
CA ILE A 97 8.77 11.44 -11.18
C ILE A 97 10.03 10.82 -10.57
N VAL A 98 9.95 9.55 -10.20
CA VAL A 98 11.06 8.83 -9.56
C VAL A 98 11.79 7.96 -10.59
N PHE A 99 13.12 7.96 -10.52
CA PHE A 99 14.00 7.18 -11.39
C PHE A 99 14.54 5.93 -10.69
N SER A 100 15.09 5.00 -11.47
CA SER A 100 15.60 3.69 -11.01
C SER A 100 16.78 3.76 -10.03
N ASP A 101 17.50 4.88 -9.99
CA ASP A 101 18.55 5.17 -9.01
C ASP A 101 18.02 5.81 -7.71
N GLY A 102 16.71 6.07 -7.63
CA GLY A 102 16.02 6.68 -6.49
C GLY A 102 16.00 8.19 -6.46
N SER A 103 16.71 8.85 -7.36
CA SER A 103 16.54 10.28 -7.57
C SER A 103 15.15 10.58 -8.14
N ALA A 104 14.76 11.85 -8.07
CA ALA A 104 13.47 12.27 -8.59
C ALA A 104 13.51 13.68 -9.18
N THR A 105 12.54 13.98 -10.02
CA THR A 105 12.32 15.34 -10.55
C THR A 105 10.84 15.70 -10.40
N PRO A 106 10.50 16.87 -9.80
CA PRO A 106 9.13 17.35 -9.78
C PRO A 106 8.57 17.51 -11.20
N TYR A 107 7.42 16.89 -11.46
CA TYR A 107 6.69 17.14 -12.69
C TYR A 107 6.23 18.60 -12.76
N SER A 108 6.41 19.22 -13.92
CA SER A 108 5.86 20.53 -14.23
C SER A 108 5.53 20.61 -15.72
N ASN A 109 4.58 21.47 -16.09
CA ASN A 109 4.25 21.68 -17.49
C ASN A 109 5.47 22.25 -18.22
N GLY A 110 5.85 21.64 -19.35
CA GLY A 110 7.06 22.01 -20.09
C GLY A 110 8.36 21.33 -19.62
N LEU A 111 8.31 20.49 -18.58
CA LEU A 111 9.44 19.62 -18.23
C LEU A 111 9.82 18.75 -19.44
N THR A 112 11.12 18.63 -19.70
CA THR A 112 11.67 17.73 -20.72
C THR A 112 12.62 16.75 -20.05
N LEU A 113 12.49 15.46 -20.37
CA LEU A 113 13.40 14.41 -19.91
C LEU A 113 14.34 13.99 -21.05
N THR A 114 15.60 13.72 -20.73
CA THR A 114 16.54 13.07 -21.65
C THR A 114 16.11 11.63 -21.93
N ASN A 115 16.70 10.98 -22.94
CA ASN A 115 16.36 9.59 -23.27
C ASN A 115 16.75 8.62 -22.13
N GLU A 116 17.84 8.92 -21.44
CA GLU A 116 18.31 8.17 -20.28
C GLU A 116 17.32 8.32 -19.12
N GLN A 117 16.86 9.54 -18.83
CA GLN A 117 15.85 9.80 -17.80
C GLN A 117 14.51 9.12 -18.12
N LYS A 118 14.05 9.17 -19.38
CA LYS A 118 12.82 8.47 -19.81
C LYS A 118 12.92 6.98 -19.55
N SER A 119 14.05 6.38 -19.90
CA SER A 119 14.31 4.95 -19.70
C SER A 119 14.43 4.57 -18.22
N ALA A 120 14.90 5.50 -17.39
CA ALA A 120 15.07 5.30 -15.96
C ALA A 120 13.82 5.62 -15.13
N ALA A 121 12.79 6.27 -15.69
CA ALA A 121 11.59 6.66 -14.95
C ALA A 121 10.74 5.43 -14.58
N ILE A 122 10.48 5.24 -13.28
CA ILE A 122 9.81 4.03 -12.75
C ILE A 122 8.45 4.32 -12.11
N ALA A 123 8.27 5.51 -11.52
CA ALA A 123 7.08 5.82 -10.74
C ALA A 123 6.71 7.31 -10.76
N TYR A 124 5.46 7.60 -10.41
CA TYR A 124 4.96 8.93 -10.08
C TYR A 124 4.43 8.95 -8.64
N ILE A 125 4.89 9.89 -7.81
CA ILE A 125 4.38 10.04 -6.44
C ILE A 125 3.00 10.67 -6.48
N PHE A 126 1.97 9.90 -6.16
CA PHE A 126 0.57 10.32 -6.22
C PHE A 126 0.00 10.66 -4.84
N TYR A 127 0.69 10.29 -3.76
CA TYR A 127 0.12 10.45 -2.42
C TYR A 127 1.17 10.68 -1.34
N LYS A 128 0.81 11.56 -0.39
CA LYS A 128 1.50 11.76 0.88
C LYS A 128 0.47 12.10 1.96
N GLY A 129 0.35 11.28 3.00
CA GLY A 129 -0.60 11.49 4.10
C GLY A 129 -0.94 10.21 4.86
N THR A 130 -2.04 10.23 5.63
CA THR A 130 -2.48 9.13 6.53
C THR A 130 -3.75 8.40 6.09
N GLU A 131 -4.48 8.91 5.10
CA GLU A 131 -5.69 8.30 4.53
C GLU A 131 -5.44 6.89 3.96
N CYS A 132 -4.31 6.63 3.31
CA CYS A 132 -3.92 5.31 2.79
C CYS A 132 -3.17 4.41 3.80
N SER A 133 -3.32 4.60 5.12
CA SER A 133 -2.73 3.73 6.15
C SER A 133 -3.77 3.21 7.13
N ASN A 134 -3.58 1.99 7.63
CA ASN A 134 -4.47 1.37 8.63
C ASN A 134 -4.22 1.88 10.06
N ASP A 135 -2.99 2.30 10.35
CA ASP A 135 -2.52 2.71 11.67
C ASP A 135 -2.41 4.23 11.84
N GLY A 136 -2.79 5.02 10.82
CA GLY A 136 -2.66 6.47 10.82
C GLY A 136 -1.23 6.97 10.58
N SER A 137 -0.28 6.08 10.25
CA SER A 137 1.06 6.47 9.83
C SER A 137 1.02 7.30 8.54
N THR A 138 1.99 8.22 8.39
CA THR A 138 2.15 8.95 7.12
C THR A 138 2.87 8.05 6.12
N ARG A 139 2.26 7.88 4.94
CA ARG A 139 2.83 7.13 3.82
C ARG A 139 3.10 8.07 2.65
N ILE A 140 4.19 7.81 1.93
CA ILE A 140 4.49 8.42 0.62
C ILE A 140 4.38 7.30 -0.40
N LEU A 141 3.46 7.42 -1.34
CA LEU A 141 3.16 6.35 -2.29
C LEU A 141 3.39 6.79 -3.71
N GLY A 142 4.04 5.91 -4.47
CA GLY A 142 4.23 6.04 -5.90
C GLY A 142 3.51 4.94 -6.66
N VAL A 143 2.94 5.30 -7.82
CA VAL A 143 2.34 4.36 -8.76
C VAL A 143 3.33 4.11 -9.89
N GLY A 144 3.43 2.86 -10.33
CA GLY A 144 4.22 2.49 -11.49
C GLY A 144 3.74 3.22 -12.74
N LEU A 145 4.67 3.69 -13.57
CA LEU A 145 4.35 4.36 -14.84
C LEU A 145 3.86 3.40 -15.94
N LYS A 146 3.95 2.09 -15.71
CA LYS A 146 3.42 1.07 -16.61
C LYS A 146 2.26 0.34 -15.92
N CYS A 147 1.24 -0.01 -16.71
CA CYS A 147 0.20 -0.92 -16.27
C CYS A 147 0.35 -2.28 -16.97
N SER A 148 -0.51 -3.24 -16.64
CA SER A 148 -0.55 -4.49 -17.37
C SER A 148 -0.82 -4.22 -18.86
N ALA A 149 -0.06 -4.87 -19.76
CA ALA A 149 -0.19 -4.66 -21.21
C ALA A 149 -1.56 -5.10 -21.75
N SER A 150 -2.18 -6.06 -21.08
CA SER A 150 -3.53 -6.52 -21.33
C SER A 150 -4.32 -6.59 -20.02
N THR A 151 -5.63 -6.78 -20.15
CA THR A 151 -6.48 -7.06 -19.00
C THR A 151 -6.23 -8.47 -18.48
N ILE A 152 -6.10 -8.63 -17.18
CA ILE A 152 -5.88 -9.90 -16.47
C ILE A 152 -6.97 -10.08 -15.40
N ARG A 153 -7.09 -11.28 -14.80
CA ARG A 153 -8.09 -11.56 -13.76
C ARG A 153 -7.57 -11.17 -12.37
N TRP A 154 -8.47 -10.90 -11.43
CA TRP A 154 -8.10 -10.70 -10.02
C TRP A 154 -7.63 -12.03 -9.41
N CYS A 155 -8.46 -13.07 -9.55
CA CYS A 155 -8.11 -14.45 -9.27
C CYS A 155 -8.82 -15.43 -10.23
N ARG A 156 -8.37 -16.69 -10.31
CA ARG A 156 -9.05 -17.74 -11.09
C ARG A 156 -10.33 -18.20 -10.40
N TRP A 157 -11.32 -18.61 -11.20
CA TRP A 157 -12.67 -18.99 -10.75
C TRP A 157 -12.88 -20.49 -10.63
N SER A 158 -13.97 -20.88 -9.96
CA SER A 158 -14.29 -22.24 -9.50
C SER A 158 -14.66 -23.29 -10.56
N SER A 159 -14.82 -22.92 -11.84
CA SER A 159 -15.05 -23.91 -12.91
C SER A 159 -13.81 -24.23 -13.74
N ASP A 160 -12.67 -23.60 -13.46
CA ASP A 160 -11.37 -24.01 -13.98
C ASP A 160 -10.79 -25.14 -13.11
N SER A 161 -9.96 -26.02 -13.67
CA SER A 161 -9.24 -27.05 -12.89
C SER A 161 -8.29 -26.46 -11.85
N ASP A 162 -7.92 -25.20 -12.02
CA ASP A 162 -7.06 -24.42 -11.13
C ASP A 162 -7.85 -23.18 -10.64
N CYS A 163 -8.70 -23.37 -9.63
CA CYS A 163 -9.46 -22.27 -9.04
C CYS A 163 -8.71 -21.66 -7.84
N ALA A 164 -8.80 -20.34 -7.67
CA ALA A 164 -8.26 -19.69 -6.49
C ALA A 164 -9.18 -19.91 -5.29
N ASN A 165 -8.65 -20.32 -4.14
CA ASN A 165 -9.44 -20.55 -2.93
C ASN A 165 -10.08 -19.26 -2.38
N ALA A 166 -9.54 -18.08 -2.74
CA ALA A 166 -10.15 -16.79 -2.43
C ALA A 166 -11.38 -16.43 -3.28
N TYR A 167 -11.68 -17.16 -4.37
CA TYR A 167 -12.67 -16.71 -5.37
C TYR A 167 -14.07 -16.48 -4.81
N ASN A 168 -14.60 -17.41 -4.01
CA ASN A 168 -15.95 -17.31 -3.42
C ASN A 168 -15.91 -17.12 -1.90
N THR A 169 -14.77 -16.69 -1.38
CA THR A 169 -14.52 -16.54 0.05
C THR A 169 -14.71 -15.08 0.46
N ASN A 170 -15.39 -14.85 1.59
CA ASN A 170 -15.53 -13.52 2.16
C ASN A 170 -14.31 -13.16 3.02
N ILE A 171 -13.32 -12.49 2.44
CA ILE A 171 -12.09 -12.12 3.14
C ILE A 171 -12.26 -10.71 3.69
N THR A 172 -12.84 -10.60 4.89
CA THR A 172 -13.20 -9.32 5.49
C THR A 172 -11.99 -8.44 5.83
N THR A 173 -10.84 -9.05 6.01
CA THR A 173 -9.60 -8.36 6.41
C THR A 173 -9.03 -7.47 5.30
N ILE A 174 -9.42 -7.69 4.03
CA ILE A 174 -8.99 -6.88 2.88
C ILE A 174 -10.10 -5.94 2.36
N GLN A 175 -11.17 -5.72 3.14
CA GLN A 175 -12.27 -4.87 2.71
C GLN A 175 -11.97 -3.40 3.00
N CYS A 176 -11.82 -2.62 1.92
CA CYS A 176 -11.76 -1.17 1.95
C CYS A 176 -13.09 -0.61 1.46
N ILE A 177 -13.93 -0.09 2.35
CA ILE A 177 -15.31 0.27 2.01
C ILE A 177 -15.37 1.77 1.70
N PRO A 178 -15.63 2.18 0.44
CA PRO A 178 -15.83 3.58 0.08
C PRO A 178 -17.21 4.07 0.53
N SER A 179 -17.28 5.30 1.03
CA SER A 179 -18.55 5.97 1.35
C SER A 179 -18.54 7.44 0.90
N GLY A 180 -19.70 7.97 0.51
CA GLY A 180 -19.83 9.32 -0.04
C GLY A 180 -19.95 9.35 -1.57
N SER A 181 -19.55 10.46 -2.16
CA SER A 181 -19.65 10.73 -3.61
C SER A 181 -18.31 10.59 -4.32
N ALA A 182 -18.35 10.49 -5.65
CA ALA A 182 -17.17 10.31 -6.50
C ALA A 182 -16.01 11.29 -6.23
N ASP A 183 -16.30 12.54 -5.88
CA ASP A 183 -15.28 13.57 -5.62
C ASP A 183 -14.88 13.70 -4.13
N ALA A 184 -15.52 12.92 -3.25
CA ALA A 184 -15.37 13.05 -1.79
C ALA A 184 -15.50 11.71 -1.08
N TYR A 185 -14.96 10.63 -1.65
CA TYR A 185 -14.96 9.34 -0.98
C TYR A 185 -14.14 9.39 0.32
N THR A 186 -14.72 8.85 1.38
CA THR A 186 -14.02 8.41 2.58
C THR A 186 -13.96 6.90 2.60
N PHE A 187 -13.01 6.33 3.35
CA PHE A 187 -12.77 4.89 3.38
C PHE A 187 -12.73 4.37 4.81
N THR A 188 -13.36 3.23 5.03
CA THR A 188 -13.29 2.46 6.28
C THR A 188 -12.77 1.06 6.01
N GLY A 189 -12.29 0.37 7.06
CA GLY A 189 -11.68 -0.94 6.93
C GLY A 189 -10.21 -0.83 6.52
N ASP A 190 -9.79 -1.70 5.60
CA ASP A 190 -8.39 -1.85 5.17
C ASP A 190 -8.03 -0.86 4.05
N LYS A 191 -7.29 0.20 4.38
CA LYS A 191 -6.90 1.28 3.46
C LYS A 191 -5.51 1.08 2.87
N ASP A 192 -4.72 0.13 3.38
CA ASP A 192 -3.35 -0.12 2.96
C ASP A 192 -3.27 -1.40 2.12
N GLY A 193 -3.11 -1.26 0.80
CA GLY A 193 -3.10 -2.43 -0.10
C GLY A 193 -1.85 -3.31 0.02
N SER A 194 -0.84 -2.89 0.79
CA SER A 194 0.50 -3.50 0.77
C SER A 194 0.58 -4.87 1.40
N ASP A 195 -0.35 -5.20 2.31
CA ASP A 195 -0.40 -6.48 2.98
C ASP A 195 -1.57 -7.36 2.54
N ASN A 196 -2.49 -6.88 1.67
CA ASN A 196 -3.72 -7.60 1.29
C ASN A 196 -3.45 -9.01 0.77
N PHE A 197 -2.38 -9.21 0.00
CA PHE A 197 -2.04 -10.55 -0.49
C PHE A 197 -1.59 -11.49 0.63
N SER A 198 -0.84 -10.98 1.60
CA SER A 198 -0.48 -11.70 2.83
C SER A 198 -1.72 -11.94 3.71
N GLN A 199 -2.65 -11.01 3.76
CA GLN A 199 -3.91 -11.16 4.49
C GLN A 199 -4.81 -12.23 3.86
N ILE A 200 -4.87 -12.34 2.52
CA ILE A 200 -5.54 -13.46 1.83
C ILE A 200 -4.90 -14.79 2.25
N ALA A 201 -3.57 -14.87 2.22
CA ALA A 201 -2.83 -16.07 2.62
C ALA A 201 -3.13 -16.47 4.07
N ALA A 202 -3.13 -15.50 4.99
CA ALA A 202 -3.42 -15.70 6.40
C ALA A 202 -4.87 -16.13 6.63
N PHE A 203 -5.83 -15.54 5.92
CA PHE A 203 -7.24 -15.85 6.02
C PHE A 203 -7.55 -17.28 5.57
N LEU A 204 -6.93 -17.73 4.46
CA LEU A 204 -7.13 -19.08 3.92
C LEU A 204 -6.43 -20.16 4.75
N ALA A 205 -5.38 -19.80 5.50
CA ALA A 205 -4.65 -20.69 6.41
C ALA A 205 -4.26 -22.04 5.75
N GLY A 206 -4.89 -23.15 6.16
CA GLY A 206 -4.64 -24.49 5.62
C GLY A 206 -5.02 -24.66 4.14
N ASP A 207 -5.92 -23.82 3.64
CA ASP A 207 -6.33 -23.77 2.24
C ASP A 207 -5.58 -22.68 1.45
N ASN A 208 -4.45 -22.17 1.97
CA ASN A 208 -3.71 -21.12 1.30
C ASN A 208 -3.08 -21.60 -0.02
N ASP A 209 -3.52 -21.03 -1.14
CA ASP A 209 -3.02 -21.28 -2.48
C ASP A 209 -2.37 -20.05 -3.13
N THR A 210 -2.11 -18.99 -2.36
CA THR A 210 -1.47 -17.74 -2.85
C THR A 210 -0.05 -17.94 -3.38
N GLY A 211 0.61 -19.06 -3.04
CA GLY A 211 1.88 -19.47 -3.64
C GLY A 211 1.77 -19.96 -5.10
N THR A 212 0.56 -20.25 -5.58
CA THR A 212 0.32 -20.66 -6.97
C THR A 212 0.09 -19.42 -7.82
N ALA A 213 1.14 -18.90 -8.45
CA ALA A 213 1.10 -17.65 -9.22
C ALA A 213 -0.07 -17.56 -10.22
N GLY A 214 -0.40 -18.67 -10.87
CA GLY A 214 -1.53 -18.73 -11.82
C GLY A 214 -2.89 -18.40 -11.20
N ASN A 215 -3.08 -18.63 -9.89
CA ASN A 215 -4.35 -18.43 -9.21
C ASN A 215 -4.66 -16.94 -8.97
N TYR A 216 -3.64 -16.09 -8.87
CA TYR A 216 -3.77 -14.68 -8.48
C TYR A 216 -3.05 -13.72 -9.45
N PRO A 217 -3.41 -13.71 -10.75
CA PRO A 217 -2.61 -13.03 -11.76
C PRO A 217 -2.47 -11.52 -11.55
N ALA A 218 -3.49 -10.84 -11.01
CA ALA A 218 -3.39 -9.41 -10.69
C ALA A 218 -2.35 -9.10 -9.59
N PHE A 219 -2.34 -9.90 -8.53
CA PHE A 219 -1.36 -9.77 -7.44
C PHE A 219 0.04 -10.11 -7.93
N GLU A 220 0.18 -11.16 -8.75
CA GLU A 220 1.46 -11.55 -9.33
C GLU A 220 2.02 -10.48 -10.28
N TYR A 221 1.18 -9.85 -11.10
CA TYR A 221 1.64 -8.72 -11.90
C TYR A 221 2.23 -7.62 -11.02
N ALA A 222 1.51 -7.21 -9.97
CA ALA A 222 1.94 -6.09 -9.15
C ALA A 222 3.21 -6.42 -8.34
N LYS A 223 3.28 -7.61 -7.75
CA LYS A 223 4.46 -8.12 -7.03
C LYS A 223 5.71 -8.15 -7.90
N ASN A 224 5.56 -8.54 -9.17
CA ASN A 224 6.66 -8.64 -10.13
C ASN A 224 6.87 -7.36 -10.96
N TYR A 225 6.21 -6.25 -10.61
CA TYR A 225 6.32 -5.01 -11.36
C TYR A 225 7.77 -4.53 -11.46
N GLY A 226 8.51 -4.53 -10.34
CA GLY A 226 9.87 -4.02 -10.29
C GLY A 226 10.82 -4.77 -11.23
N SER A 227 10.82 -6.10 -11.17
CA SER A 227 11.65 -6.95 -12.05
C SER A 227 11.26 -6.84 -13.52
N THR A 228 9.97 -6.73 -13.83
CA THR A 228 9.47 -6.63 -15.20
C THR A 228 9.79 -5.28 -15.84
N ASN A 229 9.89 -4.22 -15.04
CA ASN A 229 10.02 -2.85 -15.52
C ASN A 229 11.39 -2.23 -15.27
N GLY A 230 12.41 -3.06 -15.06
CA GLY A 230 13.80 -2.61 -14.94
C GLY A 230 14.08 -1.79 -13.68
N CYS A 231 13.27 -1.94 -12.63
CA CYS A 231 13.57 -1.34 -11.34
C CYS A 231 14.72 -2.09 -10.67
N THR A 232 15.67 -1.35 -10.09
CA THR A 232 16.88 -1.90 -9.48
C THR A 232 17.02 -1.49 -8.01
N GLY A 233 17.91 -2.15 -7.29
CA GLY A 233 18.24 -1.80 -5.90
C GLY A 233 17.02 -1.82 -4.99
N ALA A 234 16.82 -0.74 -4.23
CA ALA A 234 15.72 -0.62 -3.28
C ALA A 234 14.32 -0.65 -3.94
N TYR A 235 14.22 -0.33 -5.23
CA TYR A 235 12.96 -0.26 -5.97
C TYR A 235 12.62 -1.55 -6.73
N ALA A 236 13.49 -2.56 -6.68
CA ALA A 236 13.22 -3.86 -7.33
C ALA A 236 12.02 -4.59 -6.69
N ASN A 237 11.76 -4.32 -5.40
CA ASN A 237 10.75 -5.02 -4.59
C ASN A 237 9.81 -4.03 -3.87
N GLY A 238 8.78 -4.58 -3.23
CA GLY A 238 7.80 -3.81 -2.43
C GLY A 238 6.64 -3.25 -3.23
N TRP A 239 6.44 -3.75 -4.46
CA TRP A 239 5.31 -3.40 -5.31
C TRP A 239 4.11 -4.30 -5.00
N TYR A 240 2.92 -3.72 -5.01
CA TYR A 240 1.67 -4.41 -4.66
C TYR A 240 0.46 -3.84 -5.41
N LEU A 241 -0.62 -4.61 -5.40
CA LEU A 241 -1.89 -4.22 -5.98
C LEU A 241 -2.60 -3.25 -5.02
N PRO A 242 -2.97 -2.03 -5.44
CA PRO A 242 -3.47 -1.00 -4.54
C PRO A 242 -4.88 -1.27 -3.98
N SER A 243 -5.13 -0.81 -2.75
CA SER A 243 -6.45 -0.75 -2.11
C SER A 243 -7.39 0.24 -2.81
N ASN A 244 -8.67 0.26 -2.43
CA ASN A 244 -9.62 1.25 -2.93
C ASN A 244 -9.19 2.69 -2.58
N ALA A 245 -8.69 2.91 -1.36
CA ALA A 245 -8.20 4.21 -0.93
C ALA A 245 -7.04 4.68 -1.81
N GLU A 246 -6.05 3.80 -2.05
CA GLU A 246 -4.88 4.13 -2.87
C GLU A 246 -5.25 4.39 -4.34
N LEU A 247 -6.09 3.53 -4.93
CA LEU A 247 -6.62 3.74 -6.28
C LEU A 247 -7.38 5.05 -6.42
N TYR A 248 -8.15 5.45 -5.41
CA TYR A 248 -8.87 6.71 -5.44
C TYR A 248 -7.93 7.92 -5.52
N HIS A 249 -6.80 7.89 -4.80
CA HIS A 249 -5.79 8.94 -4.91
C HIS A 249 -5.07 8.92 -6.27
N ILE A 250 -4.84 7.75 -6.87
CA ILE A 250 -4.39 7.64 -8.26
C ILE A 250 -5.40 8.31 -9.20
N TRP A 251 -6.69 8.01 -9.06
CA TRP A 251 -7.74 8.60 -9.89
C TRP A 251 -7.79 10.13 -9.79
N LYS A 252 -7.65 10.70 -8.58
CA LYS A 252 -7.61 12.16 -8.39
C LYS A 252 -6.48 12.82 -9.18
N LEU A 253 -5.36 12.13 -9.36
CA LEU A 253 -4.18 12.64 -10.07
C LEU A 253 -3.97 12.04 -11.46
N ARG A 254 -4.93 11.27 -11.98
CA ARG A 254 -4.78 10.51 -13.24
C ARG A 254 -4.32 11.36 -14.43
N VAL A 255 -4.75 12.62 -14.51
CA VAL A 255 -4.32 13.55 -15.58
C VAL A 255 -2.83 13.85 -15.50
N ASN A 256 -2.30 14.08 -14.29
CA ASN A 256 -0.89 14.34 -14.10
C ASN A 256 -0.05 13.07 -14.25
N ILE A 257 -0.58 11.93 -13.80
CA ILE A 257 0.04 10.62 -14.00
C ILE A 257 0.15 10.32 -15.49
N ASP A 258 -0.93 10.50 -16.27
CA ASP A 258 -0.91 10.30 -17.72
C ASP A 258 0.07 11.23 -18.44
N ALA A 259 0.18 12.49 -17.98
CA ALA A 259 1.18 13.41 -18.50
C ALA A 259 2.62 12.96 -18.17
N ALA A 260 2.87 12.42 -16.97
CA ALA A 260 4.16 11.85 -16.60
C ALA A 260 4.49 10.59 -17.41
N VAL A 261 3.52 9.69 -17.62
CA VAL A 261 3.65 8.50 -18.49
C VAL A 261 4.07 8.93 -19.91
N ALA A 262 3.37 9.90 -20.50
CA ALA A 262 3.69 10.42 -21.83
C ALA A 262 5.08 11.08 -21.88
N LEU A 263 5.44 11.86 -20.85
CA LEU A 263 6.75 12.51 -20.74
C LEU A 263 7.89 11.49 -20.66
N SER A 264 7.66 10.35 -20.01
CA SER A 264 8.57 9.21 -19.95
C SER A 264 8.62 8.38 -21.24
N GLY A 265 7.91 8.79 -22.31
CA GLY A 265 7.90 8.10 -23.60
C GLY A 265 7.06 6.82 -23.62
N LEU A 266 6.17 6.65 -22.65
CA LEU A 266 5.29 5.48 -22.52
C LEU A 266 3.89 5.79 -23.07
N THR A 267 3.14 4.73 -23.37
CA THR A 267 1.75 4.85 -23.90
C THR A 267 0.70 4.25 -22.95
N ASP A 268 1.14 3.74 -21.80
CA ASP A 268 0.35 3.03 -20.80
C ASP A 268 -0.51 3.95 -19.94
N THR A 269 -1.28 4.85 -20.56
CA THR A 269 -2.12 5.82 -19.84
C THR A 269 -3.20 5.12 -19.01
N PHE A 270 -3.56 5.70 -17.87
CA PHE A 270 -4.66 5.30 -16.99
C PHE A 270 -6.02 5.68 -17.56
N LYS A 271 -6.09 6.73 -18.39
CA LYS A 271 -7.34 7.17 -19.05
C LYS A 271 -8.16 6.02 -19.63
N ASN A 272 -9.46 6.04 -19.34
CA ASN A 272 -10.47 5.12 -19.88
C ASN A 272 -10.24 3.62 -19.60
N LYS A 273 -9.41 3.28 -18.61
CA LYS A 273 -9.18 1.89 -18.18
C LYS A 273 -9.88 1.60 -16.84
N HIS A 274 -10.24 0.34 -16.66
CA HIS A 274 -10.66 -0.22 -15.37
C HIS A 274 -9.45 -0.88 -14.70
N PHE A 275 -9.18 -0.51 -13.46
CA PHE A 275 -8.07 -1.04 -12.66
C PHE A 275 -8.59 -1.83 -11.47
N PHE A 276 -8.08 -3.05 -11.27
CA PHE A 276 -8.41 -3.80 -10.07
C PHE A 276 -7.85 -3.17 -8.81
N SER A 277 -8.66 -3.20 -7.75
CA SER A 277 -8.18 -3.04 -6.37
C SER A 277 -7.76 -4.39 -5.78
N SER A 278 -6.86 -4.38 -4.82
CA SER A 278 -6.65 -5.50 -3.90
C SER A 278 -7.78 -5.65 -2.88
N SER A 279 -8.66 -4.64 -2.77
CA SER A 279 -9.77 -4.67 -1.84
C SER A 279 -10.92 -5.56 -2.32
N GLN A 280 -11.41 -6.42 -1.44
CA GLN A 280 -12.62 -7.20 -1.71
C GLN A 280 -13.87 -6.31 -1.55
N ASN A 281 -14.89 -6.56 -2.37
CA ASN A 281 -16.20 -5.94 -2.17
C ASN A 281 -16.89 -6.55 -0.93
N ASP A 282 -17.52 -5.72 -0.11
CA ASP A 282 -18.14 -6.11 1.15
C ASP A 282 -19.51 -6.79 0.99
N SER A 283 -20.15 -6.59 -0.15
CA SER A 283 -21.52 -7.05 -0.40
C SER A 283 -21.60 -8.44 -1.05
N VAL A 284 -20.56 -8.85 -1.80
CA VAL A 284 -20.58 -10.09 -2.60
C VAL A 284 -19.20 -10.77 -2.63
N ASN A 285 -19.12 -12.04 -2.21
CA ASN A 285 -17.85 -12.78 -2.08
C ASN A 285 -17.06 -12.93 -3.38
N ILE A 286 -17.76 -13.05 -4.51
CA ILE A 286 -17.16 -13.21 -5.84
C ILE A 286 -16.72 -11.87 -6.45
N TYR A 287 -16.94 -10.75 -5.75
CA TYR A 287 -16.61 -9.43 -6.23
C TYR A 287 -15.37 -8.86 -5.51
N THR A 288 -14.57 -8.18 -6.30
CA THR A 288 -13.60 -7.18 -5.85
C THR A 288 -14.18 -5.80 -6.21
N ASN A 289 -13.41 -4.75 -5.97
CA ASN A 289 -13.73 -3.44 -6.48
C ASN A 289 -12.74 -3.10 -7.61
N ALA A 290 -13.23 -2.42 -8.63
CA ALA A 290 -12.41 -1.88 -9.70
C ALA A 290 -12.63 -0.38 -9.80
N LEU A 291 -11.57 0.34 -10.20
CA LEU A 291 -11.62 1.77 -10.44
C LEU A 291 -11.67 2.07 -11.93
N TYR A 292 -12.68 2.82 -12.39
CA TYR A 292 -12.73 3.35 -13.75
C TYR A 292 -12.06 4.73 -13.84
N CYS A 293 -10.94 4.83 -14.55
CA CYS A 293 -10.21 6.06 -14.79
C CYS A 293 -10.82 6.96 -15.90
N GLY A 294 -12.13 6.84 -16.13
CA GLY A 294 -12.92 7.77 -16.95
C GLY A 294 -13.67 8.81 -16.12
N ASN A 295 -14.93 9.07 -16.47
CA ASN A 295 -15.76 10.11 -15.83
C ASN A 295 -16.91 9.51 -14.99
N GLY A 296 -17.12 10.02 -13.78
CA GLY A 296 -18.42 10.00 -13.09
C GLY A 296 -18.59 9.02 -11.92
N ARG A 297 -17.86 7.90 -11.86
CA ARG A 297 -17.84 6.97 -10.71
C ARG A 297 -16.53 6.19 -10.67
N PRO A 298 -15.59 6.53 -9.77
CA PRO A 298 -14.31 5.84 -9.77
C PRO A 298 -14.48 4.39 -9.34
N ILE A 299 -15.06 4.08 -8.17
CA ILE A 299 -15.05 2.71 -7.63
C ILE A 299 -16.38 2.00 -7.87
N VAL A 300 -16.32 0.83 -8.49
CA VAL A 300 -17.48 -0.05 -8.73
C VAL A 300 -17.18 -1.50 -8.33
N PRO A 301 -18.18 -2.26 -7.85
CA PRO A 301 -18.01 -3.70 -7.69
C PRO A 301 -17.74 -4.36 -9.05
N ASP A 302 -16.83 -5.31 -9.08
CA ASP A 302 -16.53 -6.10 -10.27
C ASP A 302 -16.19 -7.55 -9.91
N GLY A 303 -16.42 -8.49 -10.82
CA GLY A 303 -16.13 -9.90 -10.61
C GLY A 303 -14.63 -10.16 -10.46
N LYS A 304 -14.23 -10.96 -9.47
CA LYS A 304 -12.84 -11.44 -9.32
C LYS A 304 -12.33 -12.18 -10.57
N LYS A 305 -13.25 -12.76 -11.35
CA LYS A 305 -12.97 -13.45 -12.62
C LYS A 305 -12.95 -12.55 -13.86
N CYS A 306 -13.42 -11.30 -13.73
CA CYS A 306 -13.46 -10.36 -14.85
C CYS A 306 -12.03 -9.98 -15.25
N TYR A 307 -11.90 -9.37 -16.42
CA TYR A 307 -10.61 -8.96 -16.97
C TYR A 307 -10.49 -7.45 -16.87
N ASN A 308 -9.54 -6.97 -16.08
CA ASN A 308 -9.23 -5.54 -15.94
C ASN A 308 -7.72 -5.30 -16.00
N TYR A 309 -7.35 -4.03 -16.14
CA TYR A 309 -5.96 -3.62 -16.04
C TYR A 309 -5.48 -3.67 -14.59
N VAL A 310 -4.17 -3.73 -14.44
CA VAL A 310 -3.51 -3.67 -13.14
C VAL A 310 -2.42 -2.61 -13.17
N CYS A 311 -2.38 -1.79 -12.13
CA CYS A 311 -1.24 -0.93 -11.81
C CYS A 311 -0.62 -1.43 -10.50
N ALA A 312 0.66 -1.10 -10.28
CA ALA A 312 1.37 -1.43 -9.06
C ALA A 312 1.67 -0.16 -8.25
N VAL A 313 1.58 -0.25 -6.93
CA VAL A 313 1.94 0.81 -5.98
C VAL A 313 3.08 0.35 -5.09
N ARG A 314 3.90 1.30 -4.62
CA ARG A 314 4.99 1.08 -3.66
C ARG A 314 5.11 2.29 -2.73
N ALA A 315 5.58 2.08 -1.50
CA ALA A 315 5.96 3.14 -0.56
C ALA A 315 7.37 3.68 -0.84
N PHE A 316 7.60 4.99 -0.74
CA PHE A 316 8.87 5.68 -1.07
C PHE A 316 9.48 6.42 0.12
#